data_AF-X0UW07-F1
#
_entry.id   AF-X0UW07-F1
#
_cell.length_a   1.000
_cell.length_b   1.000
_cell.length_c   1.000
_cell.angle_alpha   90.00
_cell.angle_beta   90.00
_cell.angle_gamma   90.00
#
_symmetry.space_group_name_H-M   'P 1'
#
loop_
_entity.id
_entity.type
_entity.pdbx_description
1 polymer ?
#
loop_
_entity_poly.entity_id
_entity_poly.type
_entity_poly.pdbx_seq_one_letter_code
_entity_poly.pdbx_strand_id
1 'polypeptide(L)'
;SGSIIGIEVDEVQAGGSLTIERNAISGNQTGIKLLADVADGAIQFNDITGNNTGLEILAVGSDAGADFNWWGDISGPEKETNNPGGTGDKIVGAVGYEPWLTRVFQTVLDDNIAYFGFAWVNVSAGWNIISTPIALDPGADTWGEYIALGDGLDVHATSPAYYFDSQTQAWVAPTSNYVLKPCDAIYVRMASADVAPILYSPNLSVPSKQLYSGWNLVSPAYVAGTGLKANEALVSVAEVTGGLTGYKLVVSPPANQSSWIYTGGTIADWD
;
A
#
# COMPACT_ATOMS: atom_id res chain seq x y z
N SER A 1 7.30 -17.23 -34.51
CA SER A 1 6.15 -16.33 -34.35
C SER A 1 6.71 -14.96 -34.02
N GLY A 2 6.33 -13.92 -34.75
CA GLY A 2 6.78 -12.56 -34.45
C GLY A 2 6.29 -12.14 -33.07
N SER A 3 7.10 -11.36 -32.34
CA SER A 3 6.64 -10.68 -31.14
C SER A 3 5.48 -9.76 -31.52
N ILE A 4 4.31 -9.94 -30.90
CA ILE A 4 3.16 -9.05 -31.13
C ILE A 4 3.33 -7.90 -30.14
N ILE A 5 3.63 -6.72 -30.66
CA ILE A 5 3.77 -5.49 -29.88
C ILE A 5 2.56 -4.60 -30.20
N GLY A 6 1.89 -4.08 -29.18
CA GLY A 6 0.72 -3.21 -29.34
C GLY A 6 1.14 -1.82 -29.85
N ILE A 7 1.92 -1.11 -29.06
CA ILE A 7 2.50 0.19 -29.39
C ILE A 7 4.02 0.10 -29.23
N GLU A 8 4.76 0.38 -30.30
CA GLU A 8 6.21 0.52 -30.27
C GLU A 8 6.58 1.97 -30.55
N VAL A 9 7.40 2.55 -29.67
CA VAL A 9 7.98 3.89 -29.82
C VAL A 9 9.48 3.73 -29.86
N ASP A 10 10.09 4.14 -30.98
CA ASP A 10 11.53 4.06 -31.16
C ASP A 10 12.24 5.16 -30.38
N GLU A 11 12.02 6.43 -30.74
CA GLU A 11 12.64 7.60 -30.10
C GLU A 11 11.64 8.77 -29.99
N VAL A 12 11.69 9.49 -28.86
CA VAL A 12 11.08 10.83 -28.74
C VAL A 12 12.20 11.83 -28.51
N GLN A 13 12.56 12.57 -29.55
CA GLN A 13 13.69 13.50 -29.52
C GLN A 13 13.49 14.62 -28.50
N ALA A 14 14.59 15.20 -28.04
CA ALA A 14 14.57 16.33 -27.11
C ALA A 14 13.64 17.45 -27.61
N GLY A 15 12.68 17.86 -26.76
CA GLY A 15 11.65 18.84 -27.09
C GLY A 15 10.37 18.25 -27.71
N GLY A 16 10.33 16.94 -27.96
CA GLY A 16 9.11 16.19 -28.27
C GLY A 16 8.39 15.75 -27.00
N SER A 17 7.09 15.47 -27.13
CA SER A 17 6.26 14.88 -26.08
C SER A 17 5.52 13.66 -26.63
N LEU A 18 5.33 12.66 -25.77
CA LEU A 18 4.54 11.47 -26.04
C LEU A 18 3.35 11.43 -25.08
N THR A 19 2.15 11.26 -25.65
CA THR A 19 0.93 11.02 -24.86
C THR A 19 0.25 9.76 -25.37
N ILE A 20 0.11 8.78 -24.49
CA ILE A 20 -0.68 7.57 -24.71
C ILE A 20 -1.77 7.58 -23.64
N GLU A 21 -2.98 7.96 -24.02
CA GLU A 21 -4.10 8.06 -23.07
C GLU A 21 -5.39 7.47 -23.61
N ARG A 22 -6.21 6.91 -22.70
CA ARG A 22 -7.58 6.43 -22.98
C ARG A 22 -7.64 5.34 -24.06
N ASN A 23 -6.63 4.46 -24.06
CA ASN A 23 -6.57 3.31 -24.96
C ASN A 23 -6.89 2.02 -24.20
N ALA A 24 -7.46 1.05 -24.91
CA ALA A 24 -7.49 -0.35 -24.48
C ALA A 24 -6.37 -1.11 -25.22
N ILE A 25 -5.35 -1.55 -24.48
CA ILE A 25 -4.14 -2.19 -25.01
C ILE A 25 -4.11 -3.62 -24.45
N SER A 26 -4.45 -4.61 -25.28
CA SER A 26 -4.66 -5.97 -24.79
C SER A 26 -4.21 -7.09 -25.74
N GLY A 27 -3.90 -8.25 -25.16
CA GLY A 27 -3.61 -9.48 -25.91
C GLY A 27 -2.27 -9.50 -26.66
N ASN A 28 -1.32 -8.65 -26.30
CA ASN A 28 0.00 -8.56 -26.93
C ASN A 28 1.06 -9.31 -26.11
N GLN A 29 2.19 -9.64 -26.75
CA GLN A 29 3.37 -10.05 -25.99
C GLN A 29 3.93 -8.87 -25.18
N THR A 30 4.01 -7.70 -25.81
CA THR A 30 4.31 -6.44 -25.13
C THR A 30 3.24 -5.42 -25.49
N GLY A 31 2.55 -4.86 -24.50
CA GLY A 31 1.51 -3.84 -24.71
C GLY A 31 2.11 -2.55 -25.28
N ILE A 32 2.98 -1.92 -24.52
CA ILE A 32 3.72 -0.71 -24.91
C ILE A 32 5.22 -0.97 -24.77
N LYS A 33 5.99 -0.64 -25.81
CA LYS A 33 7.45 -0.77 -25.82
C LYS A 33 8.10 0.56 -26.16
N LEU A 34 8.92 1.09 -25.26
CA LEU A 34 9.76 2.27 -25.49
C LEU A 34 11.21 1.82 -25.66
N LEU A 35 11.75 1.96 -26.88
CA LEU A 35 13.08 1.45 -27.24
C LEU A 35 14.20 2.40 -26.81
N ALA A 36 14.02 3.70 -27.00
CA ALA A 36 14.98 4.74 -26.63
C ALA A 36 14.40 5.71 -25.60
N ASP A 37 15.23 6.69 -25.26
CA ASP A 37 14.90 7.72 -24.27
C ASP A 37 13.67 8.53 -24.71
N VAL A 38 12.80 8.82 -23.75
CA VAL A 38 11.61 9.65 -23.95
C VAL A 38 11.74 10.85 -23.03
N ALA A 39 11.87 12.04 -23.64
CA ALA A 39 12.12 13.29 -22.93
C ALA A 39 10.92 13.78 -22.10
N ASP A 40 9.69 13.43 -22.51
CA ASP A 40 8.44 13.73 -21.79
C ASP A 40 7.36 12.74 -22.24
N GLY A 41 7.05 11.76 -21.39
CA GLY A 41 6.11 10.68 -21.72
C GLY A 41 4.99 10.58 -20.70
N ALA A 42 3.75 10.81 -21.13
CA ALA A 42 2.56 10.57 -20.32
C ALA A 42 1.80 9.36 -20.85
N ILE A 43 1.90 8.23 -20.14
CA ILE A 43 1.14 7.01 -20.41
C ILE A 43 0.12 6.90 -19.30
N GLN A 44 -1.11 7.40 -19.49
CA GLN A 44 -2.07 7.55 -18.39
C GLN A 44 -3.49 7.23 -18.84
N PHE A 45 -4.34 6.77 -17.93
CA PHE A 45 -5.74 6.41 -18.20
C PHE A 45 -5.90 5.39 -19.32
N ASN A 46 -5.01 4.41 -19.43
CA ASN A 46 -5.17 3.28 -20.36
C ASN A 46 -5.62 2.02 -19.61
N ASP A 47 -6.35 1.16 -20.31
CA ASP A 47 -6.62 -0.22 -19.89
C ASP A 47 -5.59 -1.14 -20.54
N ILE A 48 -4.54 -1.47 -19.79
CA ILE A 48 -3.43 -2.35 -20.21
C ILE A 48 -3.71 -3.72 -19.62
N THR A 49 -4.25 -4.65 -20.41
CA THR A 49 -4.79 -5.91 -19.88
C THR A 49 -4.50 -7.13 -20.75
N GLY A 50 -4.12 -8.24 -20.12
CA GLY A 50 -3.93 -9.52 -20.82
C GLY A 50 -2.73 -9.51 -21.77
N ASN A 51 -1.75 -8.64 -21.54
CA ASN A 51 -0.45 -8.67 -22.20
C ASN A 51 0.56 -9.44 -21.32
N ASN A 52 1.55 -10.12 -21.92
CA ASN A 52 2.61 -10.76 -21.12
C ASN A 52 3.46 -9.71 -20.38
N THR A 53 3.80 -8.62 -21.06
CA THR A 53 4.40 -7.42 -20.50
C THR A 53 3.51 -6.23 -20.88
N GLY A 54 2.94 -5.53 -19.91
CA GLY A 54 2.10 -4.36 -20.17
C GLY A 54 2.90 -3.19 -20.71
N LEU A 55 4.04 -2.90 -20.07
CA LEU A 55 4.95 -1.82 -20.43
C LEU A 55 6.41 -2.28 -20.31
N GLU A 56 7.17 -2.10 -21.38
CA GLU A 56 8.62 -2.35 -21.43
C GLU A 56 9.36 -1.06 -21.79
N ILE A 57 10.25 -0.62 -20.91
CA ILE A 57 11.14 0.53 -21.15
C ILE A 57 12.58 0.05 -21.10
N LEU A 58 13.26 0.15 -22.24
CA LEU A 58 14.65 -0.32 -22.38
C LEU A 58 15.67 0.80 -22.11
N ALA A 59 15.27 2.05 -22.25
CA ALA A 59 16.14 3.19 -22.01
C ALA A 59 16.32 3.47 -20.51
N VAL A 60 17.54 3.83 -20.13
CA VAL A 60 17.86 4.32 -18.79
C VAL A 60 17.78 5.84 -18.82
N GLY A 61 16.98 6.44 -17.92
CA GLY A 61 16.84 7.90 -17.84
C GLY A 61 15.61 8.48 -18.54
N SER A 62 14.69 7.65 -19.03
CA SER A 62 13.42 8.11 -19.59
C SER A 62 12.57 8.84 -18.55
N ASP A 63 12.10 10.03 -18.94
CA ASP A 63 11.17 10.86 -18.17
C ASP A 63 9.70 10.47 -18.48
N ALA A 64 9.45 9.19 -18.72
CA ALA A 64 8.10 8.66 -18.90
C ALA A 64 7.44 8.34 -17.55
N GLY A 65 6.17 8.71 -17.40
CA GLY A 65 5.26 8.30 -16.32
C GLY A 65 4.19 7.35 -16.83
N ALA A 66 3.90 6.32 -16.05
CA ALA A 66 2.87 5.30 -16.30
C ALA A 66 1.84 5.23 -15.17
N ASP A 67 1.65 6.33 -14.44
CA ASP A 67 0.62 6.51 -13.44
C ASP A 67 -0.79 6.53 -14.06
N PHE A 68 -1.80 6.27 -13.23
CA PHE A 68 -3.20 6.26 -13.60
C PHE A 68 -3.58 5.28 -14.74
N ASN A 69 -2.89 4.15 -14.89
CA ASN A 69 -3.34 3.06 -15.76
C ASN A 69 -4.04 1.93 -14.99
N TRP A 70 -4.96 1.25 -15.65
CA TRP A 70 -5.50 -0.05 -15.21
C TRP A 70 -4.64 -1.16 -15.80
N TRP A 71 -4.06 -2.01 -14.94
CA TRP A 71 -3.12 -3.07 -15.35
C TRP A 71 -3.78 -4.45 -15.49
N GLY A 72 -5.11 -4.51 -15.47
CA GLY A 72 -5.85 -5.77 -15.58
C GLY A 72 -6.18 -6.45 -14.26
N ASP A 73 -5.56 -6.03 -13.17
CA ASP A 73 -5.89 -6.49 -11.82
C ASP A 73 -5.86 -5.35 -10.78
N ILE A 74 -6.66 -5.49 -9.74
CA ILE A 74 -6.83 -4.50 -8.68
C ILE A 74 -5.57 -4.35 -7.81
N SER A 75 -4.74 -5.39 -7.74
CA SER A 75 -3.41 -5.38 -7.13
C SER A 75 -2.36 -4.58 -7.91
N GLY A 76 -2.71 -4.10 -9.11
CA GLY A 76 -1.81 -3.34 -9.97
C GLY A 76 -0.87 -4.23 -10.79
N PRO A 77 0.15 -3.65 -11.43
CA PRO A 77 1.06 -4.38 -12.30
C PRO A 77 2.02 -5.25 -11.49
N GLU A 78 2.41 -6.41 -12.03
CA GLU A 78 3.58 -7.11 -11.51
C GLU A 78 4.83 -6.25 -11.69
N LYS A 79 5.50 -5.94 -10.58
CA LYS A 79 6.79 -5.26 -10.58
C LYS A 79 7.75 -5.88 -9.58
N GLU A 80 8.67 -6.70 -10.09
CA GLU A 80 9.63 -7.49 -9.29
C GLU A 80 10.29 -6.72 -8.13
N THR A 81 10.60 -5.44 -8.32
CA THR A 81 11.34 -4.64 -7.34
C THR A 81 10.51 -4.02 -6.23
N ASN A 82 9.24 -3.70 -6.48
CA ASN A 82 8.43 -2.87 -5.56
C ASN A 82 6.91 -3.10 -5.61
N ASN A 83 6.42 -4.00 -6.47
CA ASN A 83 5.08 -4.60 -6.37
C ASN A 83 5.15 -6.08 -6.82
N PRO A 84 5.97 -6.92 -6.15
CA PRO A 84 6.24 -8.29 -6.61
C PRO A 84 4.99 -9.17 -6.61
N GLY A 85 4.02 -8.91 -5.73
CA GLY A 85 2.76 -9.66 -5.66
C GLY A 85 1.63 -9.12 -6.55
N GLY A 86 1.85 -8.04 -7.30
CA GLY A 86 0.87 -7.56 -8.28
C GLY A 86 0.64 -8.58 -9.39
N THR A 87 -0.61 -8.83 -9.76
CA THR A 87 -0.97 -9.86 -10.77
C THR A 87 -1.46 -9.29 -12.09
N GLY A 88 -1.52 -7.96 -12.21
CA GLY A 88 -1.75 -7.28 -13.47
C GLY A 88 -0.55 -7.38 -14.42
N ASP A 89 -0.74 -6.88 -15.64
CA ASP A 89 0.25 -6.89 -16.71
C ASP A 89 1.59 -6.29 -16.25
N LYS A 90 2.67 -7.05 -16.45
CA LYS A 90 4.01 -6.77 -15.93
C LYS A 90 4.61 -5.48 -16.46
N ILE A 91 5.39 -4.79 -15.62
CA ILE A 91 6.24 -3.66 -16.02
C ILE A 91 7.72 -4.04 -15.99
N VAL A 92 8.41 -3.84 -17.12
CA VAL A 92 9.86 -3.99 -17.26
C VAL A 92 10.50 -2.62 -17.52
N GLY A 93 11.62 -2.31 -16.84
CA GLY A 93 12.30 -1.00 -16.93
C GLY A 93 12.01 -0.07 -15.74
N ALA A 94 12.64 1.11 -15.68
CA ALA A 94 12.45 2.05 -14.58
C ALA A 94 11.38 3.09 -14.95
N VAL A 95 10.20 3.00 -14.33
CA VAL A 95 9.07 3.92 -14.58
C VAL A 95 8.18 4.01 -13.35
N GLY A 96 7.69 5.21 -13.05
CA GLY A 96 6.65 5.41 -12.03
C GLY A 96 5.31 4.93 -12.55
N TYR A 97 4.62 4.07 -11.80
CA TYR A 97 3.30 3.54 -12.15
C TYR A 97 2.25 3.81 -11.07
N GLU A 98 2.64 4.54 -10.02
CA GLU A 98 1.81 4.82 -8.85
C GLU A 98 1.28 6.26 -8.88
N PRO A 99 -0.01 6.46 -8.52
CA PRO A 99 -1.01 5.41 -8.31
C PRO A 99 -1.37 4.68 -9.61
N TRP A 100 -1.73 3.40 -9.50
CA TRP A 100 -2.48 2.73 -10.56
C TRP A 100 -3.99 2.88 -10.33
N LEU A 101 -4.78 2.69 -11.38
CA LEU A 101 -6.24 2.63 -11.24
C LEU A 101 -6.64 1.27 -10.67
N THR A 102 -7.63 1.21 -9.79
CA THR A 102 -8.21 -0.06 -9.30
C THR A 102 -9.44 -0.51 -10.09
N ARG A 103 -9.82 0.26 -11.12
CA ARG A 103 -10.91 0.01 -12.07
C ARG A 103 -10.46 0.44 -13.47
N VAL A 104 -11.16 -0.03 -14.50
CA VAL A 104 -10.95 0.42 -15.88
C VAL A 104 -11.10 1.95 -16.00
N PHE A 105 -10.34 2.59 -16.90
CA PHE A 105 -10.31 4.05 -16.97
C PHE A 105 -11.68 4.66 -17.25
N GLN A 106 -12.53 3.97 -18.04
CA GLN A 106 -13.86 4.47 -18.37
C GLN A 106 -14.73 4.63 -17.11
N THR A 107 -14.69 3.66 -16.19
CA THR A 107 -15.41 3.75 -14.90
C THR A 107 -14.91 4.93 -14.06
N VAL A 108 -13.60 5.14 -14.01
CA VAL A 108 -12.98 6.26 -13.27
C VAL A 108 -13.49 7.61 -13.80
N LEU A 109 -13.58 7.75 -15.13
CA LEU A 109 -14.07 8.97 -15.78
C LEU A 109 -15.59 9.15 -15.61
N ASP A 110 -16.37 8.07 -15.75
CA ASP A 110 -17.83 8.10 -15.66
C ASP A 110 -18.30 8.43 -14.24
N ASP A 111 -17.70 7.80 -13.24
CA ASP A 111 -18.01 8.04 -11.84
C ASP A 111 -17.41 9.37 -11.35
N ASN A 112 -16.39 9.87 -12.05
CA ASN A 112 -15.58 11.02 -11.64
C ASN A 112 -15.02 10.83 -10.22
N ILE A 113 -14.49 9.64 -9.95
CA ILE A 113 -13.97 9.19 -8.67
C ILE A 113 -12.55 8.64 -8.85
N ALA A 114 -11.66 8.98 -7.92
CA ALA A 114 -10.29 8.51 -7.87
C ALA A 114 -10.18 7.10 -7.25
N TYR A 115 -10.22 6.06 -8.08
CA TYR A 115 -10.01 4.66 -7.69
C TYR A 115 -8.53 4.30 -7.77
N PHE A 116 -7.78 4.43 -6.67
CA PHE A 116 -6.31 4.33 -6.68
C PHE A 116 -5.73 3.24 -5.77
N GLY A 117 -4.68 2.58 -6.28
CA GLY A 117 -3.86 1.62 -5.55
C GLY A 117 -2.39 2.03 -5.51
N PHE A 118 -1.69 1.56 -4.46
CA PHE A 118 -0.30 1.86 -4.17
C PHE A 118 0.44 0.67 -3.53
N ALA A 119 1.69 0.41 -3.89
CA ALA A 119 2.52 -0.68 -3.37
C ALA A 119 3.44 -0.17 -2.25
N TRP A 120 2.82 0.32 -1.16
CA TRP A 120 3.52 1.13 -0.17
C TRP A 120 3.95 0.41 1.10
N VAL A 121 3.30 -0.69 1.47
CA VAL A 121 3.55 -1.34 2.77
C VAL A 121 4.55 -2.47 2.59
N ASN A 122 5.83 -2.15 2.76
CA ASN A 122 6.90 -3.16 2.78
C ASN A 122 6.86 -3.90 4.11
N VAL A 123 6.68 -5.22 4.06
CA VAL A 123 6.69 -6.12 5.22
C VAL A 123 7.90 -7.04 5.18
N SER A 124 8.51 -7.29 6.33
CA SER A 124 9.66 -8.20 6.46
C SER A 124 9.21 -9.58 6.91
N ALA A 125 10.03 -10.62 6.69
CA ALA A 125 9.82 -11.90 7.35
C ALA A 125 9.76 -11.73 8.88
N GLY A 126 8.83 -12.42 9.55
CA GLY A 126 8.57 -12.27 10.98
C GLY A 126 7.43 -11.29 11.29
N TRP A 127 7.44 -10.69 12.48
CA TRP A 127 6.34 -9.85 12.96
C TRP A 127 6.43 -8.43 12.40
N ASN A 128 5.31 -7.97 11.85
CA ASN A 128 5.08 -6.61 11.36
C ASN A 128 3.79 -6.07 11.97
N ILE A 129 3.59 -4.77 11.84
CA ILE A 129 2.31 -4.11 12.13
C ILE A 129 1.80 -3.53 10.82
N ILE A 130 0.62 -3.96 10.41
CA ILE A 130 -0.14 -3.35 9.32
C ILE A 130 -1.23 -2.47 9.92
N SER A 131 -1.33 -1.26 9.40
CA SER A 131 -2.36 -0.28 9.74
C SER A 131 -2.54 0.66 8.56
N THR A 132 -3.77 1.09 8.36
CA THR A 132 -4.11 1.98 7.26
C THR A 132 -4.46 3.36 7.82
N PRO A 133 -3.89 4.44 7.25
CA PRO A 133 -4.19 5.79 7.68
C PRO A 133 -5.59 6.24 7.27
N ILE A 134 -6.23 5.55 6.32
CA ILE A 134 -7.50 5.88 5.68
C ILE A 134 -8.30 4.60 5.43
N ALA A 135 -9.59 4.73 5.16
CA ALA A 135 -10.43 3.60 4.81
C ALA A 135 -9.93 3.00 3.48
N LEU A 136 -10.00 1.68 3.37
CA LEU A 136 -9.66 0.96 2.15
C LEU A 136 -10.84 0.93 1.17
N ASP A 137 -10.55 0.67 -0.11
CA ASP A 137 -11.56 0.36 -1.14
C ASP A 137 -12.42 -0.83 -0.65
N PRO A 138 -13.76 -0.73 -0.66
CA PRO A 138 -14.64 -1.84 -0.31
C PRO A 138 -14.45 -3.12 -1.15
N GLY A 139 -13.73 -3.04 -2.26
CA GLY A 139 -13.28 -4.22 -3.02
C GLY A 139 -12.13 -5.00 -2.37
N ALA A 140 -11.49 -4.48 -1.31
CA ALA A 140 -10.43 -5.13 -0.54
C ALA A 140 -10.28 -4.54 0.87
N ASP A 141 -11.38 -4.36 1.61
CA ASP A 141 -11.37 -3.74 2.95
C ASP A 141 -11.49 -4.76 4.10
N THR A 142 -11.67 -6.04 3.82
CA THR A 142 -11.62 -7.10 4.84
C THR A 142 -10.23 -7.72 4.94
N TRP A 143 -9.90 -8.29 6.10
CA TRP A 143 -8.63 -8.98 6.32
C TRP A 143 -8.38 -10.10 5.31
N GLY A 144 -9.42 -10.88 4.97
CA GLY A 144 -9.33 -11.99 4.03
C GLY A 144 -9.07 -11.52 2.61
N GLU A 145 -9.74 -10.46 2.15
CA GLU A 145 -9.48 -9.86 0.84
C GLU A 145 -8.10 -9.22 0.80
N TYR A 146 -7.71 -8.52 1.86
CA TYR A 146 -6.45 -7.80 1.94
C TYR A 146 -5.23 -8.72 1.83
N ILE A 147 -5.22 -9.84 2.57
CA ILE A 147 -4.11 -10.82 2.47
C ILE A 147 -4.15 -11.66 1.20
N ALA A 148 -5.29 -11.72 0.51
CA ALA A 148 -5.45 -12.45 -0.75
C ALA A 148 -5.29 -11.54 -1.99
N LEU A 149 -5.00 -10.25 -1.78
CA LEU A 149 -4.79 -9.28 -2.84
C LEU A 149 -3.54 -9.64 -3.64
N GLY A 150 -3.63 -9.60 -4.97
CA GLY A 150 -2.54 -10.02 -5.85
C GLY A 150 -2.33 -11.52 -5.83
N ASP A 151 -1.08 -11.96 -5.72
CA ASP A 151 -0.72 -13.36 -5.51
C ASP A 151 -0.88 -13.81 -4.03
N GLY A 152 -1.22 -12.85 -3.16
CA GLY A 152 -1.49 -13.05 -1.75
C GLY A 152 -0.24 -12.94 -0.88
N LEU A 153 -0.40 -12.27 0.26
CA LEU A 153 0.65 -12.11 1.25
C LEU A 153 1.09 -13.48 1.80
N ASP A 154 2.41 -13.71 1.81
CA ASP A 154 3.00 -14.93 2.39
C ASP A 154 2.97 -14.92 3.92
N VAL A 155 1.77 -15.07 4.50
CA VAL A 155 1.54 -15.07 5.95
C VAL A 155 1.89 -16.41 6.59
N HIS A 156 2.41 -16.37 7.81
CA HIS A 156 2.86 -17.57 8.53
C HIS A 156 1.68 -18.51 8.87
N ALA A 157 1.74 -19.75 8.36
CA ALA A 157 0.63 -20.71 8.34
C ALA A 157 -0.06 -21.04 9.69
N THR A 158 0.62 -20.91 10.83
CA THR A 158 0.08 -21.32 12.15
C THR A 158 -0.30 -20.18 13.10
N SER A 159 0.18 -18.97 12.86
CA SER A 159 -0.08 -17.80 13.73
C SER A 159 0.01 -16.53 12.89
N PRO A 160 -0.89 -16.37 11.90
CA PRO A 160 -0.70 -15.41 10.83
C PRO A 160 -0.93 -13.97 11.28
N ALA A 161 -1.93 -13.72 12.14
CA ALA A 161 -2.23 -12.37 12.58
C ALA A 161 -3.03 -12.29 13.87
N TYR A 162 -2.91 -11.15 14.56
CA TYR A 162 -3.69 -10.78 15.73
C TYR A 162 -3.96 -9.27 15.75
N TYR A 163 -5.10 -8.88 16.28
CA TYR A 163 -5.38 -7.51 16.68
C TYR A 163 -5.75 -7.48 18.16
N PHE A 164 -5.60 -6.31 18.79
CA PHE A 164 -6.02 -6.13 20.17
C PHE A 164 -7.44 -5.54 20.21
N ASP A 165 -8.41 -6.35 20.61
CA ASP A 165 -9.77 -5.90 20.87
C ASP A 165 -9.78 -5.07 22.16
N SER A 166 -9.93 -3.77 21.98
CA SER A 166 -9.89 -2.81 23.09
C SER A 166 -11.17 -2.82 23.93
N GLN A 167 -12.28 -3.36 23.41
CA GLN A 167 -13.51 -3.48 24.19
C GLN A 167 -13.44 -4.68 25.15
N THR A 168 -12.89 -5.80 24.68
CA THR A 168 -12.75 -7.02 25.49
C THR A 168 -11.39 -7.14 26.18
N GLN A 169 -10.45 -6.23 25.89
CA GLN A 169 -9.09 -6.21 26.43
C GLN A 169 -8.30 -7.50 26.13
N ALA A 170 -8.46 -8.03 24.93
CA ALA A 170 -7.89 -9.32 24.53
C ALA A 170 -7.24 -9.29 23.15
N TRP A 171 -6.23 -10.14 22.96
CA TRP A 171 -5.69 -10.44 21.63
C TRP A 171 -6.61 -11.41 20.90
N VAL A 172 -7.01 -11.07 19.68
CA VAL A 172 -7.96 -11.82 18.87
C VAL A 172 -7.37 -12.02 17.47
N ALA A 173 -7.54 -13.22 16.92
CA ALA A 173 -7.19 -13.48 15.52
C ALA A 173 -8.26 -12.86 14.61
N PRO A 174 -7.91 -12.05 13.60
CA PRO A 174 -8.88 -11.53 12.64
C PRO A 174 -9.47 -12.67 11.82
N THR A 175 -10.80 -12.68 11.68
CA THR A 175 -11.48 -13.55 10.72
C THR A 175 -11.31 -13.00 9.30
N SER A 176 -11.57 -13.80 8.25
CA SER A 176 -11.54 -13.31 6.86
C SER A 176 -12.43 -12.08 6.65
N ASN A 177 -13.56 -12.00 7.35
CA ASN A 177 -14.53 -10.92 7.21
C ASN A 177 -14.28 -9.75 8.19
N TYR A 178 -13.13 -9.75 8.88
CA TYR A 178 -12.77 -8.62 9.75
C TYR A 178 -12.52 -7.39 8.89
N VAL A 179 -13.36 -6.37 8.99
CA VAL A 179 -13.19 -5.11 8.24
C VAL A 179 -12.03 -4.32 8.83
N LEU A 180 -11.05 -4.00 7.99
CA LEU A 180 -9.89 -3.18 8.33
C LEU A 180 -10.32 -1.71 8.39
N LYS A 181 -10.38 -1.17 9.62
CA LYS A 181 -10.74 0.23 9.85
C LYS A 181 -9.50 1.10 9.90
N PRO A 182 -9.61 2.39 9.55
CA PRO A 182 -8.52 3.33 9.72
C PRO A 182 -7.98 3.29 11.16
N CYS A 183 -6.65 3.34 11.30
CA CYS A 183 -5.93 3.32 12.57
C CYS A 183 -6.04 2.00 13.37
N ASP A 184 -6.71 0.97 12.85
CA ASP A 184 -6.58 -0.38 13.40
C ASP A 184 -5.18 -0.92 13.12
N ALA A 185 -4.60 -1.56 14.12
CA ALA A 185 -3.30 -2.20 14.00
C ALA A 185 -3.48 -3.72 14.03
N ILE A 186 -3.06 -4.37 12.96
CA ILE A 186 -2.97 -5.82 12.85
C ILE A 186 -1.50 -6.20 12.99
N TYR A 187 -1.18 -6.99 14.01
CA TYR A 187 0.10 -7.68 14.10
C TYR A 187 0.03 -8.86 13.14
N VAL A 188 0.84 -8.83 12.09
CA VAL A 188 0.91 -9.90 11.10
C VAL A 188 2.28 -10.55 11.16
N ARG A 189 2.33 -11.87 11.13
CA ARG A 189 3.57 -12.63 11.02
C ARG A 189 3.70 -13.12 9.59
N MET A 190 4.69 -12.58 8.87
CA MET A 190 5.01 -13.00 7.52
C MET A 190 6.00 -14.17 7.54
N ALA A 191 5.85 -15.10 6.61
CA ALA A 191 6.79 -16.19 6.36
C ALA A 191 7.99 -15.71 5.54
N SER A 192 7.78 -14.80 4.60
CA SER A 192 8.83 -14.11 3.84
C SER A 192 8.57 -12.59 3.76
N ALA A 193 9.52 -11.82 3.20
CA ALA A 193 9.31 -10.40 2.99
C ALA A 193 8.43 -10.17 1.76
N ASP A 194 7.60 -9.13 1.79
CA ASP A 194 6.59 -8.87 0.76
C ASP A 194 6.19 -7.38 0.72
N VAL A 195 5.33 -7.00 -0.23
CA VAL A 195 4.73 -5.67 -0.34
C VAL A 195 3.21 -5.79 -0.30
N ALA A 196 2.59 -5.28 0.76
CA ALA A 196 1.14 -5.21 0.87
C ALA A 196 0.62 -3.93 0.18
N PRO A 197 -0.31 -4.04 -0.79
CA PRO A 197 -0.87 -2.86 -1.44
C PRO A 197 -1.80 -2.08 -0.50
N ILE A 198 -2.03 -0.81 -0.81
CA ILE A 198 -3.05 0.05 -0.20
C ILE A 198 -3.96 0.57 -1.30
N LEU A 199 -5.23 0.15 -1.24
CA LEU A 199 -6.27 0.63 -2.14
C LEU A 199 -7.12 1.64 -1.40
N TYR A 200 -7.13 2.89 -1.84
CA TYR A 200 -7.88 3.92 -1.13
C TYR A 200 -9.38 3.78 -1.33
N SER A 201 -10.13 4.04 -0.26
CA SER A 201 -11.57 4.14 -0.39
C SER A 201 -11.94 5.29 -1.33
N PRO A 202 -12.78 5.06 -2.35
CA PRO A 202 -13.35 6.13 -3.15
C PRO A 202 -14.24 7.07 -2.31
N ASN A 203 -14.72 6.58 -1.16
CA ASN A 203 -15.53 7.33 -0.21
C ASN A 203 -14.63 7.91 0.89
N LEU A 204 -14.03 9.06 0.62
CA LEU A 204 -13.14 9.72 1.57
C LEU A 204 -13.85 9.98 2.91
N SER A 205 -13.16 9.61 3.99
CA SER A 205 -13.64 9.80 5.35
C SER A 205 -12.50 10.28 6.24
N VAL A 206 -12.85 10.96 7.34
CA VAL A 206 -11.86 11.34 8.35
C VAL A 206 -11.43 10.08 9.10
N PRO A 207 -10.13 9.73 9.11
CA PRO A 207 -9.65 8.57 9.85
C PRO A 207 -10.00 8.70 11.33
N SER A 208 -10.68 7.70 11.88
CA SER A 208 -11.05 7.68 13.29
C SER A 208 -11.10 6.25 13.82
N LYS A 209 -10.78 6.11 15.11
CA LYS A 209 -10.88 4.86 15.85
C LYS A 209 -11.56 5.12 17.19
N GLN A 210 -12.52 4.29 17.53
CA GLN A 210 -13.17 4.33 18.85
C GLN A 210 -12.22 3.75 19.91
N LEU A 211 -12.06 4.47 21.02
CA LEU A 211 -11.26 4.05 22.16
C LEU A 211 -12.15 3.56 23.31
N TYR A 212 -11.62 2.61 24.08
CA TYR A 212 -12.27 2.02 25.24
C TYR A 212 -11.41 2.18 26.50
N SER A 213 -12.01 2.03 27.68
CA SER A 213 -11.26 2.02 28.94
C SER A 213 -10.27 0.86 28.95
N GLY A 214 -9.00 1.13 29.29
CA GLY A 214 -7.93 0.14 29.28
C GLY A 214 -6.92 0.38 28.17
N TRP A 215 -6.34 -0.71 27.65
CA TRP A 215 -5.41 -0.68 26.53
C TRP A 215 -6.15 -0.47 25.21
N ASN A 216 -5.57 0.36 24.35
CA ASN A 216 -6.01 0.50 22.97
C ASN A 216 -4.77 0.40 22.10
N LEU A 217 -4.82 -0.48 21.11
CA LEU A 217 -3.76 -0.57 20.11
C LEU A 217 -4.14 0.29 18.92
N VAL A 218 -3.31 1.28 18.66
CA VAL A 218 -3.43 2.23 17.55
C VAL A 218 -2.06 2.31 16.90
N SER A 219 -1.98 2.13 15.59
CA SER A 219 -0.75 2.41 14.86
C SER A 219 -0.88 3.76 14.18
N PRO A 220 0.14 4.63 14.24
CA PRO A 220 0.07 5.94 13.64
C PRO A 220 -0.11 5.82 12.12
N ALA A 221 -1.12 6.52 11.62
CA ALA A 221 -1.29 6.82 10.20
C ALA A 221 0.01 7.44 9.65
N TYR A 222 0.42 7.05 8.44
CA TYR A 222 1.55 7.66 7.72
C TYR A 222 1.50 9.18 7.82
N VAL A 223 2.57 9.79 8.34
CA VAL A 223 2.70 11.24 8.38
C VAL A 223 3.79 11.64 7.41
N ALA A 224 3.38 12.19 6.27
CA ALA A 224 4.25 12.69 5.22
C ALA A 224 5.15 13.82 5.76
N GLY A 225 6.38 13.50 6.17
CA GLY A 225 7.52 14.41 6.44
C GLY A 225 7.35 15.47 7.54
N THR A 226 6.13 15.71 8.00
CA THR A 226 5.72 16.73 8.97
C THR A 226 5.20 16.11 10.26
N GLY A 227 5.25 14.79 10.35
CA GLY A 227 4.89 14.07 11.56
C GLY A 227 5.88 14.30 12.67
N LEU A 228 5.32 14.44 13.86
CA LEU A 228 6.09 14.46 15.08
C LEU A 228 6.77 13.10 15.22
N LYS A 229 8.11 13.07 15.31
CA LYS A 229 8.83 11.81 15.49
C LYS A 229 8.31 11.12 16.74
N ALA A 230 8.27 9.79 16.76
CA ALA A 230 7.71 9.05 17.89
C ALA A 230 8.27 9.52 19.25
N ASN A 231 9.58 9.78 19.35
CA ASN A 231 10.21 10.32 20.56
C ASN A 231 9.76 11.75 20.91
N GLU A 232 9.46 12.61 19.94
CA GLU A 232 8.96 13.97 20.17
C GLU A 232 7.47 13.97 20.54
N ALA A 233 6.69 13.06 19.94
CA ALA A 233 5.28 12.83 20.29
C ALA A 233 5.15 12.34 21.73
N LEU A 234 6.06 11.44 22.15
CA LEU A 234 6.15 10.93 23.51
C LEU A 234 6.46 12.02 24.54
N VAL A 235 7.30 13.01 24.23
CA VAL A 235 7.60 14.14 25.13
C VAL A 235 6.38 15.05 25.28
N SER A 236 5.69 15.39 24.18
CA SER A 236 4.52 16.27 24.24
C SER A 236 3.32 15.68 25.01
N VAL A 237 3.19 14.34 25.03
CA VAL A 237 2.16 13.62 25.79
C VAL A 237 2.55 13.44 27.27
N ALA A 238 3.84 13.58 27.60
CA ALA A 238 4.32 13.56 28.99
C ALA A 238 4.06 14.89 29.73
N GLU A 239 3.85 16.00 29.00
CA GLU A 239 3.67 17.34 29.57
C GLU A 239 2.24 17.85 29.38
N VAL A 240 1.30 17.41 30.22
CA VAL A 240 -0.01 18.06 30.36
C VAL A 240 0.00 19.16 31.42
N THR A 241 -0.77 20.24 31.19
CA THR A 241 -0.97 21.32 32.17
C THR A 241 -1.45 20.75 33.49
N GLY A 242 -0.70 20.99 34.57
CA GLY A 242 -1.02 20.48 35.91
C GLY A 242 -0.11 19.37 36.45
N GLY A 243 0.93 18.96 35.73
CA GLY A 243 2.00 18.10 36.27
C GLY A 243 1.61 16.64 36.52
N LEU A 244 0.58 16.15 35.83
CA LEU A 244 0.13 14.76 35.91
C LEU A 244 0.92 13.90 34.91
N THR A 245 1.48 12.78 35.38
CA THR A 245 2.18 11.80 34.53
C THR A 245 1.21 10.69 34.11
N GLY A 246 0.72 10.72 32.88
CA GLY A 246 -0.08 9.63 32.30
C GLY A 246 0.79 8.57 31.63
N TYR A 247 0.43 7.29 31.75
CA TYR A 247 1.10 6.16 31.07
C TYR A 247 0.11 5.32 30.24
N LYS A 248 0.61 4.70 29.15
CA LYS A 248 0.34 3.32 28.65
C LYS A 248 0.74 3.15 27.15
N LEU A 249 2.00 2.85 26.82
CA LEU A 249 2.42 2.40 25.47
C LEU A 249 3.36 1.19 25.57
N VAL A 250 3.15 0.19 24.70
CA VAL A 250 4.05 -0.95 24.47
C VAL A 250 4.53 -0.85 23.03
N VAL A 251 5.84 -0.71 22.83
CA VAL A 251 6.45 -0.59 21.49
C VAL A 251 6.98 -1.95 21.05
N SER A 252 6.56 -2.45 19.89
CA SER A 252 7.17 -3.65 19.31
C SER A 252 8.62 -3.34 18.92
N PRO A 253 9.58 -4.23 19.20
CA PRO A 253 10.93 -4.04 18.68
C PRO A 253 10.93 -4.09 17.14
N PRO A 254 11.85 -3.38 16.46
CA PRO A 254 12.13 -3.64 15.04
C PRO A 254 12.58 -5.09 14.85
N ALA A 255 12.41 -5.63 13.64
CA ALA A 255 12.86 -6.96 13.29
C ALA A 255 14.34 -7.15 13.71
N ASN A 256 14.60 -8.17 14.55
CA ASN A 256 15.89 -8.59 15.10
C ASN A 256 16.43 -7.92 16.40
N GLN A 257 15.57 -7.50 17.35
CA GLN A 257 16.01 -7.22 18.73
C GLN A 257 15.28 -8.04 19.80
N SER A 258 15.99 -8.29 20.91
CA SER A 258 15.67 -9.30 21.92
C SER A 258 14.79 -8.83 23.09
N SER A 259 14.24 -7.60 23.09
CA SER A 259 13.42 -7.16 24.22
C SER A 259 12.39 -6.06 23.90
N TRP A 260 11.23 -6.20 24.54
CA TRP A 260 10.19 -5.18 24.65
C TRP A 260 10.67 -4.01 25.53
N ILE A 261 10.35 -2.77 25.14
CA ILE A 261 10.66 -1.58 25.93
C ILE A 261 9.43 -1.17 26.74
N TYR A 262 9.61 -1.05 28.05
CA TYR A 262 8.63 -0.51 28.99
C TYR A 262 9.17 0.80 29.55
N THR A 263 8.43 1.89 29.42
CA THR A 263 8.71 3.16 30.12
C THR A 263 7.61 3.38 31.16
N GLY A 264 8.00 3.26 32.42
CA GLY A 264 7.09 3.45 33.54
C GLY A 264 7.10 4.88 34.05
N GLY A 265 6.14 5.16 34.92
CA GLY A 265 6.33 6.13 35.97
C GLY A 265 5.43 5.83 37.12
N THR A 266 5.66 6.65 38.13
CA THR A 266 5.36 6.31 39.50
C THR A 266 3.87 6.13 39.71
N ILE A 267 3.55 4.93 40.18
CA ILE A 267 2.28 4.47 40.70
C ILE A 267 1.90 5.38 41.87
N ALA A 268 0.75 6.05 41.81
CA ALA A 268 -0.04 6.23 43.03
C ALA A 268 -0.81 4.91 43.18
N ASP A 269 -0.60 4.24 44.32
CA ASP A 269 -1.27 2.99 44.65
C ASP A 269 -2.78 3.17 44.52
N TRP A 270 -3.43 2.22 43.86
CA TRP A 270 -4.88 2.14 43.80
C TRP A 270 -5.35 1.47 45.08
N ASP A 271 -6.05 2.22 45.94
CA ASP A 271 -7.10 1.66 46.82
C ASP A 271 -8.37 1.39 46.00
#